data_AF-A0A4S8L9N5-F1
#
_entry.id   AF-A0A4S8L9N5-F1
#
_cell.length_a   1.000
_cell.length_b   1.000
_cell.length_c   1.000
_cell.angle_alpha   90.00
_cell.angle_beta   90.00
_cell.angle_gamma   90.00
#
_symmetry.space_group_name_H-M   'P 1'
#
loop_
_entity.id
_entity.type
_entity.pdbx_description
1 polymer ?
#
loop_
_entity_poly.entity_id
_entity_poly.type
_entity_poly.pdbx_seq_one_letter_code
_entity_poly.pdbx_strand_id
1 'polypeptide(L)'
;MSCFDSYTQDINLTFWTEDFGQLMEIAQAAEKYIVHNAINVCQFRLRDFFPKHAQELFDFAATYDHPALLATTAELMVYKPLEVVAYKLSADTYKPWSLYSDQVLRACNSVLGAPSSGPGRCKNGNSCQLERNRQIVNQSPGNVFFIKSELQKKL
;
A
#
# COMPACT_ATOMS: atom_id res chain seq x y z
N MET A 1 -10.82 -8.27 -49.22
CA MET A 1 -9.64 -9.17 -49.20
C MET A 1 -8.67 -8.63 -48.16
N SER A 2 -8.96 -8.69 -46.86
CA SER A 2 -9.02 -9.84 -45.93
C SER A 2 -7.68 -10.58 -45.77
N CYS A 3 -6.80 -10.02 -44.93
CA CYS A 3 -5.76 -10.72 -44.17
C CYS A 3 -5.64 -10.03 -42.80
N PHE A 4 -6.63 -10.24 -41.94
CA PHE A 4 -6.48 -10.03 -40.50
C PHE A 4 -7.00 -11.32 -39.88
N ASP A 5 -6.22 -12.38 -40.08
CA ASP A 5 -6.49 -13.68 -39.48
C ASP A 5 -6.41 -13.52 -37.97
N SER A 6 -7.60 -13.48 -37.36
CA SER A 6 -7.96 -14.20 -36.15
C SER A 6 -6.81 -14.94 -35.46
N TYR A 7 -6.11 -14.24 -34.56
CA TYR A 7 -5.27 -14.84 -33.53
C TYR A 7 -5.51 -14.14 -32.20
N THR A 8 -6.76 -14.20 -31.75
CA THR A 8 -7.11 -14.07 -30.33
C THR A 8 -7.95 -15.29 -29.97
N GLN A 9 -7.34 -16.45 -30.21
CA GLN A 9 -7.84 -17.73 -29.73
C GLN A 9 -7.57 -17.76 -28.22
N ASP A 10 -8.65 -17.63 -27.47
CA ASP A 10 -8.84 -18.15 -26.12
C ASP A 10 -7.60 -18.10 -25.21
N ILE A 11 -7.21 -16.89 -24.79
CA ILE A 11 -6.60 -16.78 -23.48
C ILE A 11 -7.70 -17.17 -22.50
N ASN A 12 -7.72 -18.45 -22.11
CA ASN A 12 -8.42 -18.94 -20.94
C ASN A 12 -7.96 -18.10 -19.74
N LEU A 13 -8.63 -16.96 -19.54
CA LEU A 13 -8.42 -15.98 -18.47
C LEU A 13 -8.86 -16.52 -17.10
N THR A 14 -8.98 -17.84 -16.96
CA THR A 14 -9.41 -18.54 -15.75
C THR A 14 -8.28 -19.32 -15.08
N PHE A 15 -7.07 -19.35 -15.66
CA PHE A 15 -5.91 -20.06 -15.10
C PHE A 15 -4.96 -19.18 -14.25
N TRP A 16 -5.36 -17.97 -13.86
CA TRP A 16 -4.48 -17.05 -13.10
C TRP A 16 -4.35 -17.50 -11.64
N THR A 17 -3.46 -18.48 -11.45
CA THR A 17 -2.61 -18.79 -10.30
C THR A 17 -3.15 -18.31 -8.95
N GLU A 18 -3.76 -19.23 -8.19
CA GLU A 18 -4.04 -19.05 -6.76
C GLU A 18 -2.74 -18.99 -5.91
N ASP A 19 -1.61 -19.34 -6.51
CA ASP A 19 -0.31 -19.31 -5.87
C ASP A 19 0.34 -17.93 -5.93
N PHE A 20 0.72 -17.42 -4.76
CA PHE A 20 1.40 -16.13 -4.61
C PHE A 20 2.77 -16.12 -5.28
N GLY A 21 3.51 -17.24 -5.21
CA GLY A 21 4.86 -17.34 -5.77
C GLY A 21 4.86 -17.14 -7.28
N GLN A 22 3.99 -17.86 -7.99
CA GLN A 22 3.84 -17.71 -9.44
C GLN A 22 3.39 -16.30 -9.84
N LEU A 23 2.42 -15.72 -9.12
CA LEU A 23 1.96 -14.36 -9.43
C LEU A 23 3.08 -13.33 -9.21
N MET A 24 3.89 -13.50 -8.16
CA MET A 24 5.04 -12.64 -7.88
C MET A 24 6.11 -12.74 -8.97
N GLU A 25 6.42 -13.95 -9.46
CA GLU A 25 7.37 -14.14 -10.57
C GLU A 25 6.88 -13.47 -11.85
N ILE A 26 5.60 -13.62 -12.17
CA ILE A 26 4.98 -12.96 -13.33
C ILE A 26 5.01 -11.43 -13.16
N ALA A 27 4.71 -10.92 -11.97
CA ALA A 27 4.76 -9.49 -11.68
C ALA A 27 6.18 -8.94 -11.88
N GLN A 28 7.20 -9.61 -11.35
CA GLN A 28 8.60 -9.23 -11.52
C GLN A 28 9.04 -9.29 -13.00
N ALA A 29 8.61 -10.31 -13.74
CA ALA A 29 8.86 -10.39 -15.17
C ALA A 29 8.17 -9.25 -15.93
N ALA A 30 6.91 -8.95 -15.60
CA ALA A 30 6.16 -7.86 -16.21
C ALA A 30 6.83 -6.50 -15.96
N GLU A 31 7.35 -6.25 -14.76
CA GLU A 31 8.15 -5.07 -14.44
C GLU A 31 9.46 -5.03 -15.23
N LYS A 32 10.19 -6.16 -15.27
CA LYS A 32 11.47 -6.27 -15.99
C LYS A 32 11.33 -5.98 -17.49
N TYR A 33 10.22 -6.41 -18.10
CA TYR A 33 9.92 -6.20 -19.53
C TYR A 33 8.99 -4.99 -19.78
N ILE A 34 8.60 -4.25 -18.74
CA ILE A 34 7.77 -3.04 -18.80
C ILE A 34 6.45 -3.30 -19.56
N VAL A 35 5.80 -4.42 -19.27
CA VAL A 35 4.52 -4.79 -19.88
C VAL A 35 3.39 -4.16 -19.06
N HIS A 36 3.09 -2.88 -19.31
CA HIS A 36 2.17 -2.07 -18.49
C HIS A 36 0.80 -2.72 -18.20
N ASN A 37 0.20 -3.38 -19.19
CA ASN A 37 -1.08 -4.06 -18.99
C ASN A 37 -0.96 -5.22 -17.99
N ALA A 38 0.13 -6.00 -18.07
CA ALA A 38 0.38 -7.10 -17.16
C ALA A 38 0.74 -6.59 -15.76
N ILE A 39 1.55 -5.52 -15.66
CA ILE A 39 1.89 -4.84 -14.40
C ILE A 39 0.63 -4.45 -13.64
N ASN A 40 -0.30 -3.74 -14.29
CA ASN A 40 -1.53 -3.27 -13.63
C ASN A 40 -2.39 -4.44 -13.12
N VAL A 41 -2.53 -5.49 -13.92
CA VAL A 41 -3.30 -6.69 -13.53
C VAL A 41 -2.61 -7.42 -12.36
N CYS A 42 -1.29 -7.58 -12.40
CA CYS A 42 -0.53 -8.22 -11.33
C CYS A 42 -0.62 -7.43 -10.03
N GLN A 43 -0.42 -6.11 -10.07
CA GLN A 43 -0.55 -5.24 -8.90
C GLN A 43 -1.93 -5.31 -8.26
N PHE A 44 -2.99 -5.39 -9.08
CA PHE A 44 -4.35 -5.53 -8.58
C PHE A 44 -4.53 -6.86 -7.85
N ARG A 45 -4.12 -7.97 -8.47
CA ARG A 45 -4.27 -9.33 -7.92
C ARG A 45 -3.36 -9.58 -6.71
N LEU A 46 -2.18 -8.98 -6.67
CA LEU A 46 -1.27 -9.07 -5.53
C LEU A 46 -1.89 -8.52 -4.23
N ARG A 47 -2.84 -7.57 -4.33
CA ARG A 47 -3.57 -7.06 -3.16
C ARG A 47 -4.45 -8.12 -2.50
N ASP A 48 -4.93 -9.11 -3.24
CA ASP A 48 -5.78 -10.18 -2.71
C ASP A 48 -5.02 -11.08 -1.72
N PHE A 49 -3.69 -11.09 -1.78
CA PHE A 49 -2.81 -11.84 -0.86
C PHE A 49 -2.46 -11.10 0.43
N PHE A 50 -2.93 -9.86 0.56
CA PHE A 50 -2.88 -9.14 1.82
C PHE A 50 -3.93 -9.69 2.79
N PRO A 51 -3.62 -9.90 4.09
CA PRO A 51 -2.42 -9.48 4.82
C PRO A 51 -1.30 -10.54 4.91
N LYS A 52 -1.52 -11.75 4.39
CA LYS A 52 -0.64 -12.91 4.62
C LYS A 52 0.80 -12.70 4.11
N HIS A 53 0.96 -12.02 2.98
CA HIS A 53 2.26 -11.76 2.33
C HIS A 53 2.63 -10.27 2.35
N ALA A 54 2.23 -9.54 3.39
CA ALA A 54 2.41 -8.08 3.45
C ALA A 54 3.88 -7.64 3.36
N GLN A 55 4.81 -8.43 3.91
CA GLN A 55 6.24 -8.10 3.87
C GLN A 55 6.81 -8.26 2.45
N GLU A 56 6.53 -9.37 1.77
CA GLU A 56 6.99 -9.59 0.40
C GLU A 56 6.36 -8.57 -0.56
N LEU A 57 5.08 -8.25 -0.37
CA LEU A 57 4.38 -7.21 -1.13
C LEU A 57 4.97 -5.82 -0.91
N PHE A 58 5.33 -5.48 0.33
CA PHE A 58 5.99 -4.21 0.63
C PHE A 58 7.36 -4.12 -0.04
N ASP A 59 8.15 -5.18 0.02
CA ASP A 59 9.49 -5.22 -0.58
C ASP A 59 9.42 -5.11 -2.11
N PHE A 60 8.47 -5.82 -2.74
CA PHE A 60 8.19 -5.69 -4.16
C PHE A 60 7.79 -4.25 -4.52
N ALA A 61 6.83 -3.68 -3.78
CA ALA A 61 6.34 -2.34 -4.03
C ALA A 61 7.39 -1.25 -3.79
N ALA A 62 8.31 -1.45 -2.84
CA ALA A 62 9.43 -0.57 -2.58
C ALA A 62 10.47 -0.63 -3.72
N THR A 63 10.76 -1.82 -4.23
CA THR A 63 11.74 -2.07 -5.29
C THR A 63 11.32 -1.43 -6.62
N TYR A 64 10.04 -1.56 -7.00
CA TYR A 64 9.51 -1.06 -8.27
C TYR A 64 8.74 0.26 -8.16
N ASP A 65 8.85 0.95 -7.02
CA ASP A 65 8.19 2.24 -6.72
C ASP A 65 6.69 2.23 -7.01
N HIS A 66 5.95 1.29 -6.41
CA HIS A 66 4.49 1.19 -6.53
C HIS A 66 3.79 1.82 -5.32
N PRO A 67 3.50 3.14 -5.35
CA PRO A 67 3.00 3.87 -4.19
C PRO A 67 1.63 3.35 -3.73
N ALA A 68 0.77 2.89 -4.64
CA ALA A 68 -0.55 2.37 -4.29
C ALA A 68 -0.48 1.03 -3.55
N LEU A 69 0.52 0.19 -3.83
CA LEU A 69 0.71 -1.08 -3.13
C LEU A 69 1.47 -0.88 -1.81
N LEU A 70 2.42 0.06 -1.77
CA LEU A 70 3.05 0.52 -0.54
C LEU A 70 2.05 1.08 0.45
N ALA A 71 1.08 1.87 -0.03
CA ALA A 71 0.01 2.39 0.81
C ALA A 71 -0.76 1.28 1.53
N THR A 72 -1.22 0.27 0.80
CA THR A 72 -1.97 -0.86 1.36
C THR A 72 -1.16 -1.65 2.38
N THR A 73 0.14 -1.80 2.13
CA THR A 73 1.03 -2.56 3.02
C THR A 73 1.60 -1.73 4.18
N ALA A 74 1.50 -0.40 4.11
CA ALA A 74 2.08 0.50 5.09
C ALA A 74 1.54 0.25 6.51
N GLU A 75 0.23 0.00 6.64
CA GLU A 75 -0.43 -0.24 7.93
C GLU A 75 0.21 -1.39 8.71
N LEU A 76 0.56 -2.48 8.02
CA LEU A 76 1.22 -3.65 8.62
C LEU A 76 2.75 -3.52 8.68
N MET A 77 3.32 -2.43 8.19
CA MET A 77 4.78 -2.23 8.20
C MET A 77 5.20 -1.09 9.14
N VAL A 78 4.25 -0.34 9.74
CA VAL A 78 4.54 0.76 10.67
C VAL A 78 5.38 0.33 11.88
N TYR A 79 5.22 -0.90 12.37
CA TYR A 79 5.96 -1.38 13.53
C TYR A 79 7.43 -1.73 13.21
N LYS A 80 7.82 -1.80 11.94
CA LYS A 80 9.19 -2.09 11.55
C LYS A 80 10.07 -0.85 11.81
N PRO A 81 11.32 -1.05 12.26
CA PRO A 81 12.23 0.07 12.47
C PRO A 81 12.50 0.79 11.15
N LEU A 82 12.53 2.12 11.21
CA LEU A 82 12.78 3.00 10.07
C LEU A 82 14.06 2.61 9.33
N GLU A 83 15.10 2.19 10.04
CA GLU A 83 16.38 1.74 9.46
C GLU A 83 16.18 0.63 8.41
N VAL A 84 15.33 -0.36 8.69
CA VAL A 84 15.11 -1.49 7.77
C VAL A 84 14.31 -1.06 6.53
N VAL A 85 13.40 -0.10 6.70
CA VAL A 85 12.50 0.34 5.63
C VAL A 85 13.16 1.42 4.75
N ALA A 86 13.98 2.29 5.34
CA ALA A 86 14.64 3.39 4.66
C ALA A 86 15.52 2.93 3.50
N TYR A 87 16.23 1.82 3.65
CA TYR A 87 17.10 1.29 2.58
C TYR A 87 16.35 0.68 1.40
N LYS A 88 15.07 0.35 1.56
CA LYS A 88 14.26 -0.27 0.51
C LYS A 88 13.46 0.75 -0.29
N LEU A 89 13.10 1.87 0.34
CA LEU A 89 12.27 2.89 -0.28
C LEU A 89 13.09 3.79 -1.21
N SER A 90 12.48 4.17 -2.34
CA SER A 90 12.97 5.24 -3.18
C SER A 90 12.97 6.58 -2.41
N ALA A 91 13.83 7.52 -2.82
CA ALA A 91 13.92 8.84 -2.18
C ALA A 91 12.57 9.58 -2.17
N ASP A 92 11.78 9.40 -3.24
CA ASP A 92 10.46 10.01 -3.39
C ASP A 92 9.43 9.45 -2.42
N THR A 93 9.53 8.16 -2.10
CA THR A 93 8.53 7.43 -1.34
C THR A 93 8.91 7.32 0.14
N TYR A 94 10.19 7.52 0.46
CA TYR A 94 10.71 7.63 1.82
C TYR A 94 10.09 8.79 2.62
N LYS A 95 10.03 9.99 2.04
CA LYS A 95 9.46 11.16 2.71
C LYS A 95 7.99 10.96 3.11
N PRO A 96 7.06 10.56 2.22
CA PRO A 96 5.68 10.32 2.61
C PRO A 96 5.55 9.16 3.61
N TRP A 97 6.34 8.09 3.47
CA TRP A 97 6.33 6.97 4.41
C TRP A 97 6.78 7.36 5.83
N SER A 98 7.85 8.14 5.95
CA SER A 98 8.37 8.60 7.26
C SER A 98 7.38 9.52 7.98
N LEU A 99 6.69 10.40 7.25
CA LEU A 99 5.62 11.22 7.81
C LEU A 99 4.43 10.38 8.27
N TYR A 100 4.02 9.39 7.47
CA TYR A 100 2.92 8.50 7.81
C TYR A 100 3.25 7.65 9.05
N SER A 101 4.41 7.01 9.08
CA SER A 101 4.83 6.17 10.21
C SER A 101 4.93 6.96 11.52
N ASP A 102 5.51 8.17 11.50
CA ASP A 102 5.55 9.06 12.67
C ASP A 102 4.14 9.43 13.18
N GLN A 103 3.20 9.74 12.28
CA GLN A 103 1.82 10.03 12.65
C GLN A 103 1.13 8.84 13.31
N VAL A 104 1.27 7.64 12.75
CA VAL A 104 0.65 6.42 13.30
C VAL A 104 1.28 6.08 14.66
N LEU A 105 2.61 6.15 14.80
CA LEU A 105 3.29 5.89 16.07
C LEU A 105 2.85 6.89 17.16
N ARG A 106 2.72 8.18 16.84
CA ARG A 106 2.19 9.19 17.77
C ARG A 106 0.76 8.88 18.19
N ALA A 107 -0.09 8.48 17.25
CA ALA A 107 -1.47 8.10 17.54
C ALA A 107 -1.52 6.87 18.46
N CYS A 108 -0.74 5.83 18.17
CA CYS A 108 -0.64 4.63 19.01
C CYS A 108 -0.16 4.97 20.43
N ASN A 109 0.87 5.80 20.58
CA ASN A 109 1.37 6.22 21.89
C ASN A 109 0.33 7.01 22.69
N SER A 110 -0.52 7.81 22.04
CA SER A 110 -1.60 8.53 22.72
C SER A 110 -2.70 7.61 23.27
N VAL A 111 -2.92 6.46 22.63
CA VAL A 111 -3.87 5.43 23.09
C VAL A 111 -3.27 4.61 24.22
N LEU A 112 -2.00 4.21 24.11
CA LEU A 112 -1.31 3.40 25.12
C LEU A 112 -0.92 4.20 26.37
N GLY A 113 -0.68 5.51 26.23
CA GLY A 113 -0.37 6.43 27.31
C GLY A 113 -1.60 6.95 28.06
N ALA A 114 -2.83 6.54 27.68
CA ALA A 114 -4.02 6.90 28.42
C ALA A 114 -4.07 6.08 29.73
N PRO A 115 -3.95 6.71 30.92
CA PRO A 115 -4.18 6.00 32.17
C PRO A 115 -5.62 5.46 32.16
N SER A 116 -5.77 4.18 32.48
CA SER A 116 -7.03 3.49 32.70
C SER A 116 -7.79 4.05 33.91
N SER A 117 -8.29 5.28 33.80
CA SER A 117 -8.99 5.96 34.88
C SER A 117 -10.51 5.97 34.65
N GLY A 118 -11.14 4.82 34.86
CA GLY A 118 -12.56 4.68 35.27
C GLY A 118 -13.66 5.34 34.40
N PRO A 119 -14.94 5.22 34.80
CA PRO A 119 -16.07 5.84 34.11
C PRO A 119 -16.13 7.33 34.48
N GLY A 120 -15.18 8.12 33.98
CA GLY A 120 -15.01 9.54 34.30
C GLY A 120 -15.50 10.46 33.19
N ARG A 121 -16.72 10.97 33.35
CA ARG A 121 -17.36 12.08 32.61
C ARG A 121 -16.41 12.99 31.82
N CYS A 122 -16.66 13.08 30.51
CA CYS A 122 -16.31 14.22 29.69
C CYS A 122 -16.90 15.50 30.32
N LYS A 123 -16.07 16.35 30.90
CA LYS A 123 -16.42 17.73 31.22
C LYS A 123 -15.53 18.67 30.43
N ASN A 124 -16.20 19.55 29.69
CA ASN A 124 -15.72 20.74 29.00
C ASN A 124 -15.07 20.54 27.62
N GLY A 125 -15.84 20.92 26.60
CA GLY A 125 -15.40 21.66 25.41
C GLY A 125 -14.60 20.92 24.33
N ASN A 126 -13.89 19.85 24.67
CA ASN A 126 -12.88 19.26 23.79
C ASN A 126 -13.22 17.82 23.39
N SER A 127 -14.50 17.55 23.15
CA SER A 127 -14.88 16.34 22.41
C SER A 127 -14.05 16.28 21.12
N CYS A 128 -13.47 15.11 20.84
CA CYS A 128 -12.80 14.77 19.58
C CYS A 128 -11.28 14.98 19.47
N GLN A 129 -10.47 14.68 20.50
CA GLN A 129 -9.11 14.19 20.19
C GLN A 129 -9.12 12.72 19.76
N LEU A 130 -9.93 11.87 20.39
CA LEU A 130 -10.13 10.48 19.97
C LEU A 130 -10.77 10.37 18.58
N GLU A 131 -11.78 11.18 18.26
CA GLU A 131 -12.40 11.18 16.92
C GLU A 131 -11.46 11.71 15.83
N ARG A 132 -10.57 12.67 16.17
CA ARG A 132 -9.53 13.16 15.25
C ARG A 132 -8.47 12.10 15.01
N ASN A 133 -8.05 11.36 16.04
CA ASN A 133 -7.12 10.24 15.90
C ASN A 133 -7.76 9.08 15.11
N ARG A 134 -9.07 8.83 15.29
CA ARG A 134 -9.84 7.89 14.48
C ARG A 134 -9.91 8.32 13.02
N GLN A 135 -10.08 9.61 12.75
CA GLN A 135 -10.02 10.16 11.38
C GLN A 135 -8.62 10.07 10.76
N ILE A 136 -7.53 10.20 11.54
CA ILE A 136 -6.16 10.06 11.06
C ILE A 136 -5.83 8.59 10.74
N VAL A 137 -6.27 7.65 11.58
CA VAL A 137 -6.12 6.20 11.30
C VAL A 137 -7.01 5.76 10.14
N ASN A 138 -8.20 6.37 9.98
CA ASN A 138 -9.11 6.09 8.87
C ASN A 138 -8.81 6.89 7.59
N GLN A 139 -7.84 7.81 7.61
CA GLN A 139 -7.29 8.38 6.38
C GLN A 139 -6.49 7.27 5.71
N SER A 140 -7.17 6.54 4.83
CA SER A 140 -6.57 5.45 4.07
C SER A 140 -5.24 5.93 3.48
N PRO A 141 -4.13 5.20 3.70
CA PRO A 141 -2.82 5.56 3.15
C PRO A 141 -2.87 5.73 1.63
N GLY A 142 -3.89 5.13 0.98
CA GLY A 142 -4.24 5.37 -0.41
C GLY A 142 -4.23 6.85 -0.79
N ASN A 143 -4.78 7.77 0.02
CA ASN A 143 -4.88 9.19 -0.34
C ASN A 143 -3.54 9.95 -0.29
N VAL A 144 -2.62 9.59 0.60
CA VAL A 144 -1.31 10.26 0.69
C VAL A 144 -0.40 9.84 -0.49
N PHE A 145 -0.50 8.57 -0.89
CA PHE A 145 0.26 8.02 -2.00
C PHE A 145 -0.41 8.25 -3.38
N PHE A 146 -1.75 8.38 -3.45
CA PHE A 146 -2.50 8.73 -4.68
C PHE A 146 -2.23 10.15 -5.17
N ILE A 147 -1.96 11.11 -4.26
CA ILE A 147 -1.71 12.50 -4.68
C ILE A 147 -0.50 12.58 -5.63
N LYS A 148 0.46 11.65 -5.53
CA LYS A 148 1.61 11.58 -6.47
C LYS A 148 1.21 11.06 -7.86
N SER A 149 0.34 10.05 -7.96
CA SER A 149 -0.06 9.48 -9.28
C SER A 149 -0.84 10.48 -10.14
N GLU A 150 -1.58 11.38 -9.50
CA GLU A 150 -2.39 12.38 -10.21
C GLU A 150 -1.61 13.66 -10.54
N LEU A 151 -0.49 13.92 -9.84
CA LEU A 151 0.43 15.01 -10.17
C LEU A 151 1.37 14.66 -11.34
N GLN A 152 1.72 13.38 -11.52
CA GLN A 152 2.53 12.95 -12.67
C GLN A 152 1.75 12.86 -13.99
N LYS A 153 0.41 12.83 -13.96
CA LYS A 153 -0.44 12.91 -15.18
C LYS A 153 -0.63 14.33 -15.73
N LYS A 154 -0.06 15.35 -15.07
CA LYS A 154 -0.18 16.77 -15.45
C LYS A 154 1.10 17.39 -16.05
N LEU A 155 2.08 16.57 -16.39
CA LEU A 155 3.26 16.92 -17.18
C LEU A 155 3.21 16.16 -18.51
#